data_AF-A0A0C3J5P9-F1
#
_entry.id   AF-A0A0C3J5P9-F1
#
_cell.length_a   1.000
_cell.length_b   1.000
_cell.length_c   1.000
_cell.angle_alpha   90.00
_cell.angle_beta   90.00
_cell.angle_gamma   90.00
#
_symmetry.space_group_name_H-M   'P 1'
#
loop_
_entity.id
_entity.type
_entity.pdbx_description
1 polymer ?
#
loop_
_entity_poly.entity_id
_entity_poly.type
_entity_poly.pdbx_seq_one_letter_code
_entity_poly.pdbx_strand_id
1 'polypeptide(L)'
;MTTEKICPTGEDIAIYVLPIFAMQYFMGALVQLKNTALLRIALLPVVLWLAWRAVSELDFSCGNHEKAQANAIFVSHILMVSGRAIAWALAREVYVRNGVPASIPTAFWNAWDLLLNSRGVGWNFSPEIPIAKPSFETNSRARFLVYAVARAIFCGLAFDAFTETVCTYSPNLGSWKGDSIIDYSLPFVPRYLRALQILYLAVWLTYFALNWAYYSLAIVCIIVLCQHPSQWPPLFDRPWLSTSLSDFWGRRWHQMFR
;
A
#
# COMPACT_ATOMS: atom_id res chain seq x y z
N MET A 1 -18.82 -16.74 22.61
CA MET A 1 -19.74 -16.59 21.49
C MET A 1 -18.96 -15.95 20.35
N THR A 2 -18.58 -16.73 19.35
CA THR A 2 -18.07 -16.20 18.08
C THR A 2 -19.25 -15.59 17.36
N THR A 3 -19.38 -14.26 17.41
CA THR A 3 -20.32 -13.55 16.52
C THR A 3 -19.98 -13.94 15.09
N GLU A 4 -20.97 -14.45 14.38
CA GLU A 4 -20.84 -14.76 12.95
C GLU A 4 -20.57 -13.44 12.23
N LYS A 5 -19.49 -13.40 11.45
CA LYS A 5 -19.10 -12.19 10.73
C LYS A 5 -20.11 -11.90 9.63
N ILE A 6 -20.36 -10.62 9.39
CA ILE A 6 -21.31 -10.15 8.38
C ILE A 6 -20.62 -9.89 7.04
N CYS A 7 -21.29 -10.26 5.95
CA CYS A 7 -20.91 -9.83 4.60
C CYS A 7 -21.20 -8.33 4.45
N PRO A 8 -20.21 -7.48 4.18
CA PRO A 8 -20.39 -6.03 4.22
C PRO A 8 -21.28 -5.52 3.08
N THR A 9 -22.30 -4.74 3.45
CA THR A 9 -23.06 -3.88 2.53
C THR A 9 -22.45 -2.47 2.47
N GLY A 10 -22.99 -1.60 1.60
CA GLY A 10 -22.58 -0.20 1.57
C GLY A 10 -22.83 0.54 2.89
N GLU A 11 -23.90 0.19 3.60
CA GLU A 11 -24.22 0.72 4.93
C GLU A 11 -23.19 0.25 5.96
N ASP A 12 -22.82 -1.02 5.94
CA ASP A 12 -21.79 -1.55 6.85
C ASP A 12 -20.44 -0.88 6.61
N ILE A 13 -20.06 -0.61 5.37
CA ILE A 13 -18.84 0.14 5.07
C ILE A 13 -18.90 1.55 5.68
N ALA A 14 -20.05 2.24 5.58
CA ALA A 14 -20.22 3.55 6.19
C ALA A 14 -20.18 3.51 7.73
N ILE A 15 -20.68 2.44 8.36
CA ILE A 15 -20.74 2.31 9.82
C ILE A 15 -19.41 1.84 10.42
N TYR A 16 -18.75 0.87 9.78
CA TYR A 16 -17.59 0.18 10.35
C TYR A 16 -16.26 0.72 9.81
N VAL A 17 -16.21 1.12 8.55
CA VAL A 17 -14.94 1.47 7.87
C VAL A 17 -14.72 2.99 7.81
N LEU A 18 -15.74 3.76 7.43
CA LEU A 18 -15.62 5.22 7.29
C LEU A 18 -15.15 5.92 8.57
N PRO A 19 -15.61 5.57 9.79
CA PRO A 19 -15.14 6.22 11.01
C PRO A 19 -13.65 6.02 11.28
N ILE A 20 -13.08 4.88 10.88
CA ILE A 20 -11.66 4.60 11.03
C ILE A 20 -10.85 5.62 10.22
N PHE A 21 -11.21 5.79 8.93
CA PHE A 21 -10.53 6.75 8.05
C PHE A 21 -10.77 8.19 8.47
N ALA A 22 -11.95 8.54 8.97
CA ALA A 22 -12.23 9.88 9.50
C ALA A 22 -11.36 10.21 10.72
N MET A 23 -11.23 9.26 11.65
CA MET A 23 -10.38 9.44 12.84
C MET A 23 -8.90 9.47 12.46
N GLN A 24 -8.47 8.62 11.53
CA GLN A 24 -7.10 8.65 11.01
C GLN A 24 -6.82 10.00 10.34
N TYR A 25 -7.69 10.49 9.47
CA TYR A 25 -7.58 11.80 8.83
C TYR A 25 -7.41 12.92 9.85
N PHE A 26 -8.23 12.92 10.90
CA PHE A 26 -8.15 13.90 11.98
C PHE A 26 -6.80 13.80 12.72
N MET A 27 -6.34 12.60 13.06
CA MET A 27 -5.00 12.39 13.65
C MET A 27 -3.88 12.91 12.73
N GLY A 28 -4.02 12.73 11.41
CA GLY A 28 -3.08 13.25 10.41
C GLY A 28 -3.02 14.78 10.38
N ALA A 29 -4.15 15.46 10.60
CA ALA A 29 -4.14 16.92 10.78
C ALA A 29 -3.46 17.31 12.11
N LEU A 30 -3.77 16.61 13.20
CA LEU A 30 -3.25 16.93 14.53
C LEU A 30 -1.73 16.76 14.64
N VAL A 31 -1.13 15.75 14.01
CA VAL A 31 0.32 15.49 14.09
C VAL A 31 1.16 16.62 13.47
N GLN A 32 0.54 17.47 12.64
CA GLN A 32 1.17 18.64 12.03
C GLN A 32 1.05 19.92 12.87
N LEU A 33 0.24 19.91 13.94
CA LEU A 33 -0.02 21.08 14.77
C LEU A 33 0.72 20.97 16.10
N LYS A 34 1.17 22.11 16.63
CA LYS A 34 1.83 22.18 17.94
C LYS A 34 0.81 21.92 19.06
N ASN A 35 1.28 21.35 20.18
CA ASN A 35 0.51 21.14 21.41
C ASN A 35 -0.72 20.21 21.28
N THR A 36 -0.73 19.30 20.31
CA THR A 36 -1.84 18.34 20.10
C THR A 36 -1.57 16.94 20.64
N ALA A 37 -0.43 16.71 21.30
CA ALA A 37 0.01 15.37 21.72
C ALA A 37 -1.04 14.65 22.59
N LEU A 38 -1.61 15.35 23.58
CA LEU A 38 -2.65 14.77 24.44
C LEU A 38 -3.89 14.34 23.64
N LEU A 39 -4.32 15.14 22.67
CA LEU A 39 -5.47 14.81 21.83
C LEU A 39 -5.19 13.60 20.94
N ARG A 40 -3.98 13.50 20.37
CA ARG A 40 -3.56 12.35 19.56
C ARG A 40 -3.53 11.07 20.39
N ILE A 41 -3.00 11.13 21.61
CA ILE A 41 -2.97 9.98 22.54
C ILE A 41 -4.38 9.58 22.97
N ALA A 42 -5.25 10.54 23.25
CA ALA A 42 -6.65 10.29 23.64
C ALA A 42 -7.47 9.65 22.50
N LEU A 43 -7.18 10.00 21.25
CA LEU A 43 -7.86 9.41 20.07
C LEU A 43 -7.38 8.00 19.73
N LEU A 44 -6.12 7.67 20.03
CA LEU A 44 -5.53 6.38 19.70
C LEU A 44 -6.40 5.16 20.11
N PRO A 45 -6.87 5.02 21.37
CA PRO A 45 -7.69 3.87 21.76
C PRO A 45 -9.01 3.81 20.98
N VAL A 46 -9.58 4.95 20.59
CA VAL A 46 -10.80 5.00 19.77
C VAL A 46 -10.52 4.44 18.37
N VAL A 47 -9.43 4.86 17.73
CA VAL A 47 -9.04 4.35 16.39
C VAL A 47 -8.78 2.85 16.43
N LEU A 48 -8.03 2.37 17.43
CA LEU A 48 -7.72 0.96 17.58
C LEU A 48 -8.96 0.12 17.89
N TRP A 49 -9.89 0.65 18.68
CA TRP A 49 -11.17 -0.03 18.94
C TRP A 49 -12.04 -0.11 17.68
N LEU A 50 -12.14 0.97 16.90
CA LEU A 50 -12.88 0.97 15.63
C LEU A 50 -12.25 -0.02 14.62
N ALA A 51 -10.92 -0.04 14.53
CA ALA A 51 -10.17 -0.99 13.72
C ALA A 51 -10.44 -2.44 14.12
N TRP A 52 -10.35 -2.75 15.41
CA TRP A 52 -10.67 -4.07 15.95
C TRP A 52 -12.12 -4.44 15.64
N ARG A 53 -13.08 -3.56 15.93
CA ARG A 53 -14.50 -3.78 15.67
C ARG A 53 -14.75 -4.12 14.19
N ALA A 54 -14.18 -3.37 13.25
CA ALA A 54 -14.38 -3.64 11.83
C ALA A 54 -13.79 -5.00 11.41
N VAL A 55 -12.62 -5.39 11.93
CA VAL A 55 -11.99 -6.68 11.63
C VAL A 55 -12.73 -7.86 12.28
N SER A 56 -13.28 -7.66 13.48
CA SER A 56 -14.04 -8.69 14.20
C SER A 56 -15.40 -8.94 13.58
N GLU A 57 -16.05 -7.92 13.02
CA GLU A 57 -17.42 -8.01 12.54
C GLU A 57 -17.53 -8.27 11.04
N LEU A 58 -16.62 -7.75 10.19
CA LEU A 58 -16.75 -7.85 8.74
C LEU A 58 -16.05 -9.08 8.14
N ASP A 59 -16.73 -9.71 7.18
CA ASP A 59 -16.22 -10.76 6.30
C ASP A 59 -16.40 -10.37 4.83
N PHE A 60 -15.34 -9.83 4.22
CA PHE A 60 -15.28 -9.49 2.80
C PHE A 60 -15.24 -10.71 1.87
N SER A 61 -15.04 -11.92 2.41
CA SER A 61 -15.20 -13.15 1.65
C SER A 61 -16.66 -13.60 1.56
N CYS A 62 -17.53 -13.06 2.44
CA CYS A 62 -18.95 -13.41 2.55
C CYS A 62 -19.16 -14.93 2.64
N GLY A 63 -18.36 -15.61 3.46
CA GLY A 63 -18.34 -17.07 3.61
C GLY A 63 -17.73 -17.83 2.43
N ASN A 64 -17.36 -17.17 1.32
CA ASN A 64 -16.75 -17.83 0.18
C ASN A 64 -15.22 -17.92 0.37
N HIS A 65 -14.74 -19.14 0.63
CA HIS A 65 -13.32 -19.41 0.80
C HIS A 65 -12.45 -18.96 -0.38
N GLU A 66 -12.94 -18.99 -1.62
CA GLU A 66 -12.19 -18.52 -2.81
C GLU A 66 -11.89 -17.01 -2.76
N LYS A 67 -12.67 -16.27 -1.96
CA LYS A 67 -12.50 -14.83 -1.73
C LYS A 67 -11.80 -14.51 -0.41
N ALA A 68 -11.23 -15.50 0.30
CA ALA A 68 -10.56 -15.31 1.58
C ALA A 68 -9.43 -14.26 1.51
N GLN A 69 -8.78 -14.10 0.35
CA GLN A 69 -7.80 -13.05 0.09
C GLN A 69 -8.33 -11.63 0.33
N ALA A 70 -9.62 -11.37 0.12
CA ALA A 70 -10.23 -10.07 0.38
C ALA A 70 -10.17 -9.71 1.88
N ASN A 71 -10.39 -10.69 2.76
CA ASN A 71 -10.20 -10.51 4.20
C ASN A 71 -8.74 -10.24 4.55
N ALA A 72 -7.80 -10.98 3.96
CA ALA A 72 -6.38 -10.77 4.20
C ALA A 72 -5.93 -9.36 3.80
N ILE A 73 -6.39 -8.88 2.64
CA ILE A 73 -6.14 -7.52 2.16
C ILE A 73 -6.75 -6.49 3.12
N PHE A 74 -8.02 -6.69 3.52
CA PHE A 74 -8.70 -5.78 4.44
C PHE A 74 -7.98 -5.69 5.79
N VAL A 75 -7.69 -6.82 6.43
CA VAL A 75 -6.94 -6.88 7.69
C VAL A 75 -5.57 -6.21 7.56
N SER A 76 -4.85 -6.47 6.47
CA SER A 76 -3.55 -5.84 6.23
C SER A 76 -3.65 -4.31 6.16
N HIS A 77 -4.69 -3.78 5.50
CA HIS A 77 -4.94 -2.34 5.46
C HIS A 77 -5.28 -1.78 6.85
N ILE A 78 -6.15 -2.45 7.61
CA ILE A 78 -6.51 -2.02 8.97
C ILE A 78 -5.29 -2.05 9.91
N LEU A 79 -4.40 -3.03 9.77
CA LEU A 79 -3.13 -3.08 10.50
C LEU A 79 -2.21 -1.92 10.12
N MET A 80 -2.09 -1.59 8.83
CA MET A 80 -1.32 -0.42 8.37
C MET A 80 -1.90 0.89 8.94
N VAL A 81 -3.22 1.06 8.92
CA VAL A 81 -3.91 2.22 9.49
C VAL A 81 -3.66 2.32 10.99
N SER A 82 -3.74 1.20 11.70
CA SER A 82 -3.48 1.13 13.15
C SER A 82 -2.02 1.48 13.47
N GLY A 83 -1.06 0.92 12.73
CA GLY A 83 0.36 1.24 12.89
C GLY A 83 0.66 2.72 12.62
N ARG A 84 0.03 3.31 11.59
CA ARG A 84 0.08 4.75 11.29
C ARG A 84 -0.49 5.58 12.44
N ALA A 85 -1.66 5.22 12.96
CA ALA A 85 -2.27 5.92 14.09
C ALA A 85 -1.39 5.87 15.34
N ILE A 86 -0.77 4.72 15.64
CA ILE A 86 0.19 4.59 16.74
C ILE A 86 1.39 5.51 16.52
N ALA A 87 2.01 5.48 15.32
CA ALA A 87 3.13 6.34 14.99
C ALA A 87 2.78 7.83 15.15
N TRP A 88 1.60 8.22 14.67
CA TRP A 88 1.11 9.58 14.80
C TRP A 88 0.71 9.95 16.22
N ALA A 89 0.24 9.04 17.06
CA ALA A 89 -0.02 9.32 18.47
C ALA A 89 1.28 9.58 19.24
N LEU A 90 2.30 8.77 18.95
CA LEU A 90 3.58 8.76 19.66
C LEU A 90 4.63 9.69 19.05
N ALA A 91 4.33 10.35 17.93
CA ALA A 91 5.26 11.28 17.30
C ALA A 91 5.66 12.42 18.26
N ARG A 92 6.97 12.52 18.51
CA ARG A 92 7.59 13.51 19.40
C ARG A 92 7.71 14.87 18.73
N GLU A 93 8.03 14.86 17.44
CA GLU A 93 8.15 16.06 16.62
C GLU A 93 6.89 16.27 15.80
N VAL A 94 6.64 17.54 15.49
CA VAL A 94 5.56 17.93 14.59
C VAL A 94 5.91 17.50 13.17
N TYR A 95 4.94 16.95 12.45
CA TYR A 95 5.14 16.60 11.05
C TYR A 95 5.06 17.86 10.19
N VAL A 96 6.16 18.14 9.50
CA VAL A 96 6.36 19.35 8.72
C VAL A 96 6.61 18.96 7.28
N ARG A 97 5.87 19.59 6.38
CA ARG A 97 6.00 19.38 4.94
C ARG A 97 6.92 20.44 4.34
N ASN A 98 7.96 20.01 3.63
CA ASN A 98 8.94 20.89 2.99
C ASN A 98 9.53 21.98 3.93
N GLY A 99 9.66 21.69 5.22
CA GLY A 99 10.17 22.64 6.22
C GLY A 99 9.20 23.77 6.60
N VAL A 100 7.96 23.79 6.09
CA VAL A 100 6.97 24.83 6.38
C VAL A 100 5.94 24.34 7.40
N PRO A 101 5.86 24.93 8.61
CA PRO A 101 4.84 24.60 9.59
C PRO A 101 3.42 24.83 9.03
N ALA A 102 2.51 23.90 9.29
CA ALA A 102 1.14 23.99 8.80
C ALA A 102 0.28 24.91 9.68
N SER A 103 -0.55 25.76 9.05
CA SER A 103 -1.73 26.33 9.68
C SER A 103 -2.84 25.26 9.77
N ILE A 104 -3.92 25.52 10.53
CA ILE A 104 -5.02 24.55 10.68
C ILE A 104 -5.62 24.13 9.31
N PRO A 105 -6.01 25.05 8.40
CA PRO A 105 -6.56 24.65 7.10
C PRO A 105 -5.55 23.86 6.26
N THR A 106 -4.28 24.26 6.29
CA THR A 106 -3.19 23.58 5.58
C THR A 106 -2.96 22.18 6.17
N ALA A 107 -3.08 22.00 7.48
CA ALA A 107 -2.91 20.70 8.14
C ALA A 107 -4.00 19.71 7.68
N PHE A 108 -5.25 20.15 7.62
CA PHE A 108 -6.34 19.34 7.07
C PHE A 108 -6.13 19.01 5.60
N TRP A 109 -5.72 19.99 4.78
CA TRP A 109 -5.42 19.72 3.37
C TRP A 109 -4.29 18.70 3.20
N ASN A 110 -3.20 18.88 3.95
CA ASN A 110 -2.05 17.98 3.93
C ASN A 110 -2.35 16.60 4.53
N ALA A 111 -3.39 16.45 5.35
CA ALA A 111 -3.75 15.17 5.95
C ALA A 111 -4.14 14.13 4.88
N TRP A 112 -4.70 14.56 3.74
CA TRP A 112 -4.92 13.69 2.58
C TRP A 112 -3.60 13.12 2.03
N ASP A 113 -2.55 13.94 1.95
CA ASP A 113 -1.22 13.47 1.55
C ASP A 113 -0.67 12.49 2.60
N LEU A 114 -0.74 12.82 3.90
CA LEU A 114 -0.27 11.92 4.96
C LEU A 114 -0.95 10.56 4.94
N LEU A 115 -2.25 10.47 4.64
CA LEU A 115 -2.96 9.20 4.55
C LEU A 115 -2.42 8.30 3.43
N LEU A 116 -2.13 8.88 2.26
CA LEU A 116 -1.80 8.14 1.04
C LEU A 116 -0.29 8.00 0.82
N ASN A 117 0.51 8.90 1.38
CA ASN A 117 1.96 8.97 1.23
C ASN A 117 2.64 8.09 2.30
N SER A 118 2.60 6.76 2.10
CA SER A 118 3.25 5.78 2.98
C SER A 118 4.73 6.10 3.23
N ARG A 119 5.42 6.54 2.17
CA ARG A 119 6.86 6.83 2.09
C ARG A 119 7.31 8.13 2.76
N GLY A 120 6.38 9.01 3.14
CA GLY A 120 6.73 10.31 3.72
C GLY A 120 7.51 11.24 2.77
N VAL A 121 7.30 11.14 1.45
CA VAL A 121 7.97 12.03 0.47
C VAL A 121 7.59 13.48 0.75
N GLY A 122 8.60 14.33 1.00
CA GLY A 122 8.40 15.76 1.33
C GLY A 122 8.09 16.04 2.80
N TRP A 123 8.15 15.02 3.66
CA TRP A 123 7.90 15.13 5.10
C TRP A 123 9.17 14.92 5.92
N ASN A 124 9.28 15.63 7.04
CA ASN A 124 10.43 15.54 7.95
C ASN A 124 10.55 14.21 8.71
N PHE A 125 9.47 13.43 8.85
CA PHE A 125 9.50 12.14 9.55
C PHE A 125 10.10 11.02 8.70
N SER A 126 10.22 11.22 7.39
CA SER A 126 10.93 10.28 6.53
C SER A 126 12.43 10.59 6.64
N PRO A 127 13.28 9.59 6.92
CA PRO A 127 14.73 9.73 6.69
C PRO A 127 15.01 10.11 5.24
N GLU A 128 16.24 10.47 4.92
CA GLU A 128 16.76 10.60 3.54
C GLU A 128 16.79 9.22 2.85
N ILE A 129 15.60 8.64 2.63
CA ILE A 129 15.43 7.40 1.88
C ILE A 129 15.87 7.71 0.45
N PRO A 130 16.75 6.90 -0.16
CA PRO A 130 17.13 7.09 -1.55
C PRO A 130 15.89 7.11 -2.45
N ILE A 131 15.54 8.29 -2.94
CA ILE A 131 14.42 8.44 -3.88
C ILE A 131 14.93 8.12 -5.27
N ALA A 132 14.34 7.11 -5.90
CA ALA A 132 14.61 6.80 -7.30
C ALA A 132 14.34 8.05 -8.15
N LYS A 133 15.33 8.47 -8.94
CA LYS A 133 15.16 9.57 -9.86
C LYS A 133 14.32 9.09 -11.05
N PRO A 134 13.29 9.86 -11.46
CA PRO A 134 12.54 9.52 -12.67
C PRO A 134 13.48 9.51 -13.87
N SER A 135 13.24 8.58 -14.80
CA SER A 135 13.98 8.55 -16.07
C SER A 135 13.73 9.81 -16.91
N PHE A 136 12.63 10.53 -16.64
CA PHE A 136 12.30 11.80 -17.26
C PHE A 136 11.73 12.77 -16.21
N GLU A 137 12.34 13.94 -16.07
CA GLU A 137 11.78 15.01 -15.24
C GLU A 137 10.48 15.51 -15.86
N THR A 138 9.37 15.12 -15.25
CA THR A 138 8.05 15.43 -15.80
C THR A 138 7.45 16.58 -14.99
N ASN A 139 7.88 17.81 -15.31
CA ASN A 139 7.30 19.02 -14.71
C ASN A 139 5.85 19.28 -15.18
N SER A 140 5.45 18.69 -16.31
CA SER A 140 4.09 18.79 -16.84
C SER A 140 3.16 17.71 -16.28
N ARG A 141 2.08 18.13 -15.60
CA ARG A 141 1.04 17.22 -15.10
C ARG A 141 0.43 16.34 -16.20
N ALA A 142 0.11 16.92 -17.35
CA ALA A 142 -0.49 16.18 -18.46
C ALA A 142 0.44 15.09 -18.99
N ARG A 143 1.73 15.42 -19.16
CA ARG A 143 2.73 14.44 -19.62
C ARG A 143 2.91 13.30 -18.61
N PHE A 144 2.92 13.62 -17.32
CA PHE A 144 3.01 12.61 -16.27
C PHE A 144 1.76 11.72 -16.26
N LEU A 145 0.57 12.30 -16.41
CA LEU A 145 -0.68 11.53 -16.45
C LEU A 145 -0.71 10.55 -17.63
N VAL A 146 -0.32 10.99 -18.83
CA VAL A 146 -0.21 10.09 -19.99
C VAL A 146 0.76 8.94 -19.70
N TYR A 147 1.93 9.25 -19.13
CA TYR A 147 2.89 8.24 -18.71
C TYR A 147 2.32 7.28 -17.66
N ALA A 148 1.69 7.80 -16.61
CA ALA A 148 1.12 7.03 -15.51
C ALA A 148 -0.02 6.13 -16.00
N VAL A 149 -0.89 6.61 -16.87
CA VAL A 149 -1.98 5.83 -17.49
C VAL A 149 -1.40 4.71 -18.35
N ALA A 150 -0.47 5.02 -19.25
CA ALA A 150 0.18 4.02 -20.08
C ALA A 150 0.89 2.96 -19.22
N ARG A 151 1.56 3.38 -18.14
CA ARG A 151 2.25 2.50 -17.22
C ARG A 151 1.31 1.64 -16.39
N ALA A 152 0.20 2.21 -15.91
CA ALA A 152 -0.83 1.48 -15.18
C ALA A 152 -1.48 0.42 -16.06
N ILE A 153 -1.85 0.76 -17.30
CA ILE A 153 -2.41 -0.20 -18.26
C ILE A 153 -1.41 -1.33 -18.54
N PHE A 154 -0.15 -0.98 -18.87
CA PHE A 154 0.88 -1.99 -19.13
C PHE A 154 1.12 -2.91 -17.93
N CYS A 155 1.28 -2.34 -16.73
CA CYS A 155 1.53 -3.13 -15.52
C CYS A 155 0.31 -3.97 -15.12
N GLY A 156 -0.92 -3.49 -15.33
CA GLY A 156 -2.14 -4.25 -15.09
C GLY A 156 -2.26 -5.45 -16.04
N LEU A 157 -2.05 -5.25 -17.34
CA LEU A 157 -2.07 -6.34 -18.33
C LEU A 157 -0.93 -7.34 -18.10
N ALA A 158 0.26 -6.87 -17.75
CA ALA A 158 1.39 -7.75 -17.43
C ALA A 158 1.13 -8.56 -16.15
N PHE A 159 0.54 -7.94 -15.13
CA PHE A 159 0.13 -8.64 -13.91
C PHE A 159 -0.89 -9.75 -14.21
N ASP A 160 -1.90 -9.45 -15.02
CA ASP A 160 -2.93 -10.42 -15.44
C ASP A 160 -2.30 -11.61 -16.19
N ALA A 161 -1.50 -11.33 -17.22
CA ALA A 161 -0.82 -12.37 -18.01
C ALA A 161 0.13 -13.25 -17.17
N PHE A 162 0.86 -12.66 -16.23
CA PHE A 162 1.74 -13.42 -15.32
C PHE A 162 0.94 -14.25 -14.32
N THR A 163 -0.19 -13.73 -13.82
CA THR A 163 -1.10 -14.49 -12.95
C THR A 163 -1.60 -15.74 -13.67
N GLU A 164 -2.13 -15.58 -14.89
CA GLU A 164 -2.63 -16.70 -15.70
C GLU A 164 -1.54 -17.74 -15.98
N THR A 165 -0.32 -17.27 -16.26
CA THR A 165 0.84 -18.15 -16.45
C THR A 165 1.14 -18.95 -15.19
N VAL A 166 1.17 -18.32 -14.00
CA VAL A 166 1.38 -19.02 -12.72
C VAL A 166 0.27 -20.05 -12.45
N CYS A 167 -0.99 -19.68 -12.70
CA CYS A 167 -2.13 -20.58 -12.55
C CYS A 167 -2.06 -21.77 -13.51
N THR A 168 -1.49 -21.61 -14.72
CA THR A 168 -1.25 -22.72 -15.64
C THR A 168 -0.21 -23.70 -15.09
N TYR A 169 0.87 -23.22 -14.46
CA TYR A 169 1.87 -24.09 -13.84
C TYR A 169 1.38 -24.76 -12.55
N SER A 170 0.50 -24.10 -11.80
CA SER A 170 -0.05 -24.61 -10.53
C SER A 170 -1.48 -24.07 -10.31
N PRO A 171 -2.51 -24.77 -10.81
CA PRO A 171 -3.90 -24.31 -10.70
C PRO A 171 -4.33 -24.06 -9.24
N ASN A 172 -3.80 -24.86 -8.31
CA ASN A 172 -4.15 -24.78 -6.90
C ASN A 172 -3.43 -23.64 -6.15
N LEU A 173 -2.39 -23.01 -6.70
CA LEU A 173 -1.73 -21.86 -6.05
C LEU A 173 -2.68 -20.67 -5.90
N GLY A 174 -3.62 -20.50 -6.83
CA GLY A 174 -4.68 -19.48 -6.74
C GLY A 174 -5.86 -19.89 -5.85
N SER A 175 -5.88 -21.14 -5.37
CA SER A 175 -6.95 -21.63 -4.51
C SER A 175 -6.73 -21.24 -3.04
N TRP A 176 -7.82 -21.16 -2.28
CA TRP A 176 -7.76 -20.87 -0.84
C TRP A 176 -7.04 -21.94 -0.02
N LYS A 177 -6.95 -23.18 -0.54
CA LYS A 177 -6.18 -24.27 0.08
C LYS A 177 -4.67 -24.02 -0.02
N GLY A 178 -4.26 -23.19 -0.98
CA GLY A 178 -2.87 -23.03 -1.37
C GLY A 178 -2.32 -24.29 -2.03
N ASP A 179 -1.09 -24.18 -2.49
CA ASP A 179 -0.33 -25.30 -3.02
C ASP A 179 1.15 -25.07 -2.75
N SER A 180 1.95 -26.13 -2.85
CA SER A 180 3.40 -26.03 -2.80
C SER A 180 3.95 -25.66 -4.18
N ILE A 181 4.91 -24.72 -4.19
CA ILE A 181 5.71 -24.47 -5.41
C ILE A 181 6.53 -25.71 -5.80
N ILE A 182 6.87 -26.56 -4.82
CA ILE A 182 7.58 -27.82 -5.00
C ILE A 182 6.57 -28.94 -5.19
N ASP A 183 6.54 -29.50 -6.40
CA ASP A 183 5.74 -30.67 -6.74
C ASP A 183 6.57 -31.96 -6.61
N TYR A 184 6.28 -32.72 -5.55
CA TYR A 184 6.97 -33.97 -5.25
C TYR A 184 6.63 -35.12 -6.21
N SER A 185 5.59 -34.98 -7.05
CA SER A 185 5.26 -35.97 -8.08
C SER A 185 6.25 -35.93 -9.26
N LEU A 186 6.94 -34.82 -9.46
CA LEU A 186 7.92 -34.65 -10.53
C LEU A 186 9.31 -35.20 -10.12
N PRO A 187 10.12 -35.70 -11.09
CA PRO A 187 11.52 -36.02 -10.85
C PRO A 187 12.33 -34.79 -10.41
N PHE A 188 13.51 -35.02 -9.82
CA PHE A 188 14.34 -33.99 -9.19
C PHE A 188 14.54 -32.75 -10.08
N VAL A 189 15.00 -32.90 -11.33
CA VAL A 189 15.30 -31.76 -12.20
C VAL A 189 14.03 -30.97 -12.61
N PRO A 190 12.98 -31.58 -13.20
CA PRO A 190 11.75 -30.85 -13.54
C PRO A 190 11.07 -30.18 -12.35
N ARG A 191 11.11 -30.82 -11.18
CA ARG A 191 10.56 -30.27 -9.92
C ARG A 191 11.16 -28.91 -9.58
N TYR A 192 12.48 -28.81 -9.55
CA TYR A 192 13.15 -27.56 -9.20
C TYR A 192 13.10 -26.54 -10.33
N LEU A 193 13.09 -26.97 -11.60
CA LEU A 193 12.88 -26.05 -12.73
C LEU A 193 11.50 -25.38 -12.66
N ARG A 194 10.43 -26.14 -12.39
CA ARG A 194 9.08 -25.60 -12.18
C ARG A 194 9.05 -24.63 -11.00
N ALA A 195 9.64 -24.99 -9.86
CA ALA A 195 9.69 -24.12 -8.69
C ALA A 195 10.43 -22.79 -8.97
N LEU A 196 11.55 -22.84 -9.71
CA LEU A 196 12.30 -21.65 -10.11
C LEU A 196 11.51 -20.77 -11.09
N GLN A 197 10.77 -21.38 -12.02
CA GLN A 197 9.88 -20.65 -12.93
C GLN A 197 8.78 -19.91 -12.17
N ILE A 198 8.10 -20.59 -11.23
CA ILE A 198 7.07 -19.97 -10.39
C ILE A 198 7.67 -18.83 -9.55
N LEU A 199 8.85 -19.03 -8.95
CA LEU A 199 9.53 -17.98 -8.17
C LEU A 199 9.87 -16.76 -9.03
N TYR A 200 10.41 -16.98 -10.24
CA TYR A 200 10.71 -15.91 -11.19
C TYR A 200 9.45 -15.12 -11.55
N LEU A 201 8.35 -15.82 -11.88
CA LEU A 201 7.07 -15.19 -12.19
C LEU A 201 6.53 -14.40 -10.99
N ALA A 202 6.63 -14.93 -9.76
CA ALA A 202 6.15 -14.27 -8.55
C ALA A 202 6.90 -12.95 -8.25
N VAL A 203 8.20 -12.88 -8.53
CA VAL A 203 8.97 -11.62 -8.40
C VAL A 203 8.44 -10.55 -9.36
N TRP A 204 8.20 -10.92 -10.63
CA TRP A 204 7.62 -10.01 -11.61
C TRP A 204 6.18 -9.63 -11.31
N LEU A 205 5.37 -10.59 -10.85
CA LEU A 205 4.01 -10.37 -10.39
C LEU A 205 3.97 -9.27 -9.32
N THR A 206 4.86 -9.38 -8.32
CA THR A 206 5.01 -8.38 -7.25
C THR A 206 5.42 -7.02 -7.82
N TYR A 207 6.37 -6.98 -8.75
CA TYR A 207 6.80 -5.75 -9.41
C TYR A 207 5.63 -5.08 -10.16
N PHE A 208 4.87 -5.83 -10.96
CA PHE A 208 3.76 -5.29 -11.74
C PHE A 208 2.59 -4.86 -10.85
N ALA A 209 2.22 -5.67 -9.85
CA ALA A 209 1.17 -5.33 -8.90
C ALA A 209 1.45 -4.01 -8.17
N LEU A 210 2.67 -3.85 -7.64
CA LEU A 210 3.05 -2.65 -6.91
C LEU A 210 3.11 -1.41 -7.82
N ASN A 211 3.64 -1.53 -9.05
CA ASN A 211 3.61 -0.42 -10.00
C ASN A 211 2.18 -0.06 -10.42
N TRP A 212 1.34 -1.07 -10.69
CA TRP A 212 -0.04 -0.87 -11.10
C TRP A 212 -0.83 -0.12 -10.03
N ALA A 213 -0.77 -0.58 -8.77
CA ALA A 213 -1.39 0.10 -7.64
C ALA A 213 -0.83 1.52 -7.45
N TYR A 214 0.49 1.68 -7.55
CA TYR A 214 1.17 2.97 -7.38
C TYR A 214 0.74 4.01 -8.41
N TYR A 215 0.78 3.68 -9.71
CA TYR A 215 0.39 4.63 -10.76
C TYR A 215 -1.12 4.86 -10.81
N SER A 216 -1.94 3.86 -10.48
CA SER A 216 -3.39 4.05 -10.33
C SER A 216 -3.70 5.08 -9.24
N LEU A 217 -3.04 4.97 -8.08
CA LEU A 217 -3.19 5.94 -7.00
C LEU A 217 -2.62 7.31 -7.39
N ALA A 218 -1.49 7.36 -8.09
CA ALA A 218 -0.91 8.61 -8.59
C ALA A 218 -1.88 9.38 -9.49
N ILE A 219 -2.55 8.68 -10.41
CA ILE A 219 -3.56 9.27 -11.31
C ILE A 219 -4.69 9.90 -10.49
N VAL A 220 -5.26 9.16 -9.54
CA VAL A 220 -6.34 9.65 -8.67
C VAL A 220 -5.89 10.88 -7.88
N CYS A 221 -4.72 10.82 -7.24
CA CYS A 221 -4.20 11.92 -6.42
C CYS A 221 -3.84 13.17 -7.23
N ILE A 222 -3.34 13.02 -8.46
CA ILE A 222 -3.01 14.17 -9.30
C ILE A 222 -4.28 14.81 -9.86
N ILE A 223 -5.29 14.01 -10.24
CA ILE A 223 -6.55 14.52 -10.79
C ILE A 223 -7.44 15.12 -9.69
N VAL A 224 -7.63 14.40 -8.59
CA VAL A 224 -8.60 14.77 -7.53
C VAL A 224 -7.98 15.67 -6.47
N LEU A 225 -6.77 15.33 -6.01
CA LEU A 225 -6.08 16.06 -4.92
C LEU A 225 -5.10 17.11 -5.47
N CYS A 226 -5.06 17.32 -6.78
CA CYS A 226 -4.22 18.31 -7.46
C CYS A 226 -2.73 18.21 -7.09
N GLN A 227 -2.24 17.01 -6.75
CA GLN A 227 -0.86 16.78 -6.38
C GLN A 227 0.11 17.03 -7.55
N HIS A 228 1.36 17.37 -7.22
CA HIS A 228 2.40 17.59 -8.22
C HIS A 228 3.11 16.26 -8.58
N PRO A 229 3.47 16.01 -9.86
CA PRO A 229 4.18 14.79 -10.27
C PRO A 229 5.45 14.48 -9.49
N SER A 230 6.17 15.49 -9.01
CA SER A 230 7.38 15.30 -8.18
C SER A 230 7.12 14.60 -6.84
N GLN A 231 5.86 14.58 -6.38
CA GLN A 231 5.45 13.83 -5.19
C GLN A 231 5.32 12.33 -5.44
N TRP A 232 5.34 11.92 -6.71
CA TRP A 232 5.19 10.53 -7.13
C TRP A 232 6.48 10.01 -7.79
N PRO A 233 7.63 10.02 -7.08
CA PRO A 233 8.86 9.49 -7.64
C PRO A 233 8.77 7.98 -7.83
N PRO A 234 9.45 7.40 -8.84
CA PRO A 234 9.37 5.97 -9.14
C PRO A 234 9.54 5.09 -7.90
N LEU A 235 8.79 4.00 -7.86
CA LEU A 235 8.83 3.08 -6.74
C LEU A 235 10.11 2.21 -6.73
N PHE A 236 10.65 1.94 -7.91
CA PHE A 236 11.80 1.08 -8.13
C PHE A 236 12.91 1.85 -8.86
N ASP A 237 14.18 1.58 -8.52
CA ASP A 237 15.35 2.10 -9.24
C ASP A 237 16.11 0.97 -9.95
N ARG A 238 15.58 0.53 -11.10
CA ARG A 238 16.22 -0.46 -11.99
C ARG A 238 16.83 -1.64 -11.19
N PRO A 239 16.01 -2.41 -10.46
CA PRO A 239 16.48 -3.46 -9.54
C PRO A 239 17.39 -4.51 -10.19
N TRP A 240 17.20 -4.78 -11.48
CA TRP A 240 18.05 -5.67 -12.27
C TRP A 240 19.50 -5.20 -12.45
N LEU A 241 19.82 -3.94 -12.13
CA LEU A 241 21.19 -3.40 -12.15
C LEU A 241 21.87 -3.46 -10.77
N SER A 242 21.29 -4.17 -9.80
CA SER A 242 21.90 -4.33 -8.48
C SER A 242 23.18 -5.14 -8.54
N THR A 243 24.24 -4.66 -7.88
CA THR A 243 25.52 -5.39 -7.75
C THR A 243 25.64 -6.16 -6.44
N SER A 244 24.71 -5.97 -5.50
CA SER A 244 24.64 -6.70 -4.24
C SER A 244 23.19 -6.79 -3.72
N LEU A 245 22.95 -7.72 -2.78
CA LEU A 245 21.66 -7.83 -2.10
C LEU A 245 21.33 -6.56 -1.30
N SER A 246 22.34 -5.91 -0.72
CA SER A 246 22.16 -4.63 -0.01
C SER A 246 21.73 -3.51 -0.97
N ASP A 247 22.29 -3.42 -2.18
CA ASP A 247 21.83 -2.42 -3.17
C ASP A 247 20.42 -2.75 -3.70
N PHE A 248 20.12 -4.04 -3.92
CA PHE A 248 18.79 -4.49 -4.32
C PHE A 248 17.74 -4.14 -3.27
N TRP A 249 17.85 -4.70 -2.06
CA TRP A 249 16.86 -4.54 -0.99
C TRP A 249 16.93 -3.21 -0.26
N GLY A 250 18.10 -2.58 -0.28
CA GLY A 250 18.44 -1.34 0.43
C GLY A 250 18.42 -0.09 -0.45
N ARG A 251 18.18 -0.20 -1.77
CA ARG A 251 17.94 1.00 -2.62
C ARG A 251 17.00 0.83 -3.81
N ARG A 252 17.04 -0.31 -4.49
CA ARG A 252 16.44 -0.44 -5.83
C ARG A 252 15.06 -1.11 -5.86
N TRP A 253 14.84 -2.08 -4.98
CA TRP A 253 13.57 -2.75 -4.78
C TRP A 253 12.64 -1.87 -3.95
N HIS A 254 11.32 -1.97 -4.15
CA HIS A 254 10.29 -1.02 -3.71
C HIS A 254 10.62 -0.23 -2.41
N GLN A 255 10.36 1.08 -2.40
CA GLN A 255 10.62 1.93 -1.23
C GLN A 255 9.40 2.10 -0.30
N MET A 256 8.31 1.35 -0.47
CA MET A 256 7.05 1.59 0.26
C MET A 256 7.09 1.24 1.76
N PHE A 257 7.87 0.23 2.14
CA PHE A 257 7.84 -0.36 3.49
C PHE A 257 9.09 -0.02 4.31
N ARG A 258 9.64 1.19 4.13
CA ARG A 258 10.86 1.64 4.80
C ARG A 258 10.60 2.78 5.76
#